data_AF-A0A376LIE8-F1
#
_entry.id   AF-A0A376LIE8-F1
#
_cell.length_a   1.000
_cell.length_b   1.000
_cell.length_c   1.000
_cell.angle_alpha   90.00
_cell.angle_beta   90.00
_cell.angle_gamma   90.00
#
_symmetry.space_group_name_H-M   'P 1'
#
loop_
_entity.id
_entity.type
_entity.pdbx_description
1 polymer ?
#
loop_
_entity_poly.entity_id
_entity_poly.type
_entity_poly.pdbx_seq_one_letter_code
_entity_poly.pdbx_strand_id
1 'polypeptide(L)'
;MLRMDKYIDMLIPRGGAGLHKLCREQSTIPVITGGIGVCHIYVDESAEIAEALKVIVNAKTQRPSTCNTVETLLVNKNIADSFLSALSKQMAESGVTLHADAAALAQLQTGPAKVVAVKAEEYDDEFLSLDLNVKIVSDLDDAIAHIREHGTQHSDAILTRDMRNAQRFVNEVDSSAVYVNASTRFTDGGQFGLGAEVAVSTQKLHARGPMGLEALTTYKWIGIGDYTIRA
;
A
#
# COMPACT_ATOMS: atom_id res chain seq x y z
N MET A 1 5.08 30.12 -7.09
CA MET A 1 4.69 29.09 -8.09
C MET A 1 3.34 28.46 -7.76
N LEU A 2 3.10 27.95 -6.53
CA LEU A 2 1.87 27.22 -6.14
C LEU A 2 0.53 27.94 -6.38
N ARG A 3 0.54 29.25 -6.66
CA ARG A 3 -0.66 30.06 -6.95
C ARG A 3 -0.77 30.53 -8.41
N MET A 4 -0.14 29.79 -9.32
CA MET A 4 -0.08 30.12 -10.76
C MET A 4 -1.06 29.27 -11.57
N ASP A 5 -2.26 29.03 -11.05
CA ASP A 5 -3.34 28.22 -11.67
C ASP A 5 -3.84 28.77 -13.01
N LYS A 6 -3.50 30.02 -13.35
CA LYS A 6 -3.71 30.58 -14.70
C LYS A 6 -2.76 30.02 -15.76
N TYR A 7 -1.65 29.40 -15.36
CA TYR A 7 -0.55 29.00 -16.25
C TYR A 7 -0.11 27.54 -16.08
N ILE A 8 -0.50 26.89 -14.98
CA ILE A 8 -0.10 25.53 -14.64
C ILE A 8 -1.38 24.75 -14.34
N ASP A 9 -1.67 23.74 -15.15
CA ASP A 9 -2.89 22.94 -15.03
C ASP A 9 -2.82 21.86 -13.93
N MET A 10 -1.61 21.37 -13.63
CA MET A 10 -1.39 20.30 -12.67
C MET A 10 -0.03 20.41 -12.00
N LEU A 11 0.01 20.09 -10.70
CA LEU A 11 1.24 20.01 -9.91
C LEU A 11 1.43 18.60 -9.36
N ILE A 12 2.62 18.02 -9.59
CA ILE A 12 3.01 16.71 -9.04
C ILE A 12 4.25 16.90 -8.15
N PRO A 13 4.09 17.06 -6.82
CA PRO A 13 5.23 17.14 -5.92
C PRO A 13 5.95 15.79 -5.87
N ARG A 14 7.29 15.83 -5.89
CA ARG A 14 8.16 14.68 -5.64
C ARG A 14 9.11 15.05 -4.51
N GLY A 15 8.93 14.43 -3.35
CA GLY A 15 9.75 14.69 -2.17
C GLY A 15 9.10 14.11 -0.91
N GLY A 16 9.57 14.51 0.27
CA GLY A 16 9.03 14.01 1.53
C GLY A 16 7.62 14.55 1.87
N ALA A 17 7.00 13.96 2.88
CA ALA A 17 5.64 14.28 3.34
C ALA A 17 5.39 15.78 3.59
N GLY A 18 6.39 16.51 4.11
CA GLY A 18 6.29 17.95 4.34
C GLY A 18 6.07 18.78 3.06
N LEU A 19 6.73 18.41 1.95
CA LEU A 19 6.51 19.06 0.65
C LEU A 19 5.11 18.75 0.12
N HIS A 20 4.69 17.49 0.23
CA HIS A 20 3.34 17.07 -0.18
C HIS A 20 2.25 17.80 0.60
N LYS A 21 2.44 18.00 1.91
CA LYS A 21 1.54 18.78 2.77
C LYS A 21 1.49 20.25 2.34
N LEU A 22 2.66 20.89 2.16
CA LEU A 22 2.75 22.27 1.72
C LEU A 22 2.03 22.49 0.38
N CYS A 23 2.27 21.62 -0.61
CA CYS A 23 1.60 21.70 -1.91
C CYS A 23 0.08 21.55 -1.77
N ARG A 24 -0.41 20.57 -1.01
CA ARG A 24 -1.85 20.37 -0.79
C ARG A 24 -2.53 21.56 -0.14
N GLU A 25 -1.91 22.15 0.88
CA GLU A 25 -2.54 23.19 1.69
C GLU A 25 -2.45 24.58 1.05
N GLN A 26 -1.41 24.85 0.26
CA GLN A 26 -1.11 26.21 -0.21
C GLN A 26 -1.32 26.42 -1.72
N SER A 27 -1.53 25.35 -2.49
CA SER A 27 -1.67 25.42 -3.95
C SER A 27 -3.10 25.75 -4.37
N THR A 28 -3.25 26.66 -5.33
CA THR A 28 -4.50 26.85 -6.08
C THR A 28 -4.55 25.97 -7.33
N ILE A 29 -3.41 25.43 -7.76
CA ILE A 29 -3.28 24.48 -8.87
C ILE A 29 -3.71 23.08 -8.36
N PRO A 30 -4.48 22.30 -9.13
CA PRO A 30 -4.76 20.90 -8.82
C PRO A 30 -3.49 20.11 -8.52
N VAL A 31 -3.40 19.52 -7.33
CA VAL A 31 -2.22 18.78 -6.87
C VAL A 31 -2.52 17.30 -6.91
N ILE A 32 -1.75 16.54 -7.70
CA ILE A 32 -1.78 15.08 -7.62
C ILE A 32 -0.76 14.64 -6.60
N THR A 33 -1.26 14.10 -5.49
CA THR A 33 -0.40 13.55 -4.43
C THR A 33 -0.27 12.05 -4.53
N GLY A 34 0.95 11.59 -4.27
CA GLY A 34 1.34 10.20 -4.19
C GLY A 34 2.57 10.05 -3.32
N GLY A 35 3.09 8.82 -3.18
CA GLY A 35 4.43 8.61 -2.61
C GLY A 35 4.53 8.57 -1.08
N ILE A 36 3.41 8.42 -0.37
CA ILE A 36 3.38 7.89 1.00
C ILE A 36 2.59 6.59 0.95
N GLY A 37 3.16 5.49 1.40
CA GLY A 37 2.53 4.19 1.36
C GLY A 37 2.68 3.38 2.63
N VAL A 38 1.73 3.55 3.53
CA VAL A 38 1.50 2.60 4.61
C VAL A 38 0.74 1.41 4.00
N CYS A 39 1.52 0.46 3.49
CA CYS A 39 1.02 -0.71 2.76
C CYS A 39 0.87 -1.91 3.69
N HIS A 40 -0.20 -2.69 3.52
CA HIS A 40 -0.49 -3.85 4.34
C HIS A 40 -0.44 -5.15 3.55
N ILE A 41 -0.08 -6.24 4.25
CA ILE A 41 -0.33 -7.60 3.78
C ILE A 41 -1.11 -8.34 4.86
N TYR A 42 -2.31 -8.82 4.51
CA TYR A 42 -3.10 -9.72 5.32
C TYR A 42 -2.77 -11.19 5.00
N VAL A 43 -2.36 -11.94 6.02
CA VAL A 43 -2.10 -13.38 5.97
C VAL A 43 -3.32 -14.11 6.51
N ASP A 44 -4.09 -14.67 5.60
CA ASP A 44 -5.33 -15.39 5.90
C ASP A 44 -5.07 -16.74 6.54
N GLU A 45 -6.08 -17.31 7.22
CA GLU A 45 -5.96 -18.63 7.86
C GLU A 45 -5.63 -19.76 6.89
N SER A 46 -6.01 -19.61 5.63
CA SER A 46 -5.78 -20.58 4.55
C SER A 46 -4.47 -20.38 3.80
N ALA A 47 -3.64 -19.40 4.20
CA ALA A 47 -2.39 -19.08 3.53
C ALA A 47 -1.38 -20.24 3.59
N GLU A 48 -0.67 -20.47 2.49
CA GLU A 48 0.48 -21.37 2.50
C GLU A 48 1.71 -20.65 3.01
N ILE A 49 2.14 -21.00 4.22
CA ILE A 49 3.21 -20.32 4.97
C ILE A 49 4.48 -20.12 4.13
N ALA A 50 4.96 -21.15 3.45
CA ALA A 50 6.21 -21.08 2.68
C ALA A 50 6.13 -20.10 1.51
N GLU A 51 5.01 -20.06 0.78
CA GLU A 51 4.82 -19.11 -0.32
C GLU A 51 4.55 -17.70 0.21
N ALA A 52 3.79 -17.58 1.31
CA ALA A 52 3.51 -16.30 1.94
C ALA A 52 4.79 -15.60 2.40
N LEU A 53 5.73 -16.34 3.00
CA LEU A 53 7.02 -15.79 3.43
C LEU A 53 7.85 -15.24 2.25
N LYS A 54 7.86 -15.91 1.09
CA LYS A 54 8.56 -15.39 -0.10
C LYS A 54 7.99 -14.04 -0.53
N VAL A 55 6.66 -13.91 -0.54
CA VAL A 55 5.99 -12.66 -0.91
C VAL A 55 6.31 -11.56 0.11
N ILE A 56 6.22 -11.85 1.40
CA ILE A 56 6.47 -10.89 2.49
C ILE A 56 7.93 -10.41 2.48
N VAL A 57 8.89 -11.32 2.34
CA VAL A 57 10.31 -10.96 2.24
C VAL A 57 10.53 -10.07 1.02
N ASN A 58 9.98 -10.43 -0.15
CA ASN A 58 10.08 -9.58 -1.33
C ASN A 58 9.47 -8.19 -1.09
N ALA A 59 8.27 -8.14 -0.49
CA ALA A 59 7.55 -6.90 -0.23
C ALA A 59 8.28 -5.96 0.73
N LYS A 60 9.00 -6.48 1.73
CA LYS A 60 9.73 -5.67 2.73
C LYS A 60 11.16 -5.32 2.30
N THR A 61 11.88 -6.29 1.74
CA THR A 61 13.35 -6.23 1.65
C THR A 61 13.89 -5.84 0.27
N GLN A 62 13.10 -5.98 -0.79
CA GLN A 62 13.60 -5.72 -2.15
C GLN A 62 14.02 -4.25 -2.31
N ARG A 63 13.23 -3.32 -1.77
CA ARG A 63 13.53 -1.89 -1.81
C ARG A 63 12.87 -1.15 -0.63
N PRO A 64 13.42 -1.27 0.59
CA PRO A 64 12.75 -0.79 1.81
C PRO A 64 12.41 0.71 1.79
N SER A 65 13.18 1.51 1.06
CA SER A 65 13.04 2.98 0.97
C SER A 65 12.02 3.49 -0.04
N THR A 66 11.07 2.66 -0.50
CA THR A 66 10.00 3.07 -1.44
C THR A 66 8.60 2.86 -0.92
N CYS A 67 7.68 3.71 -1.38
CA CYS A 67 6.29 3.79 -0.92
C CYS A 67 5.37 2.61 -1.24
N ASN A 68 5.82 1.55 -1.90
CA ASN A 68 5.00 0.34 -2.09
C ASN A 68 5.55 -0.86 -1.30
N THR A 69 6.52 -0.60 -0.43
CA THR A 69 7.07 -1.56 0.54
C THR A 69 6.01 -1.84 1.60
N VAL A 70 5.86 -3.10 2.01
CA VAL A 70 4.94 -3.43 3.12
C VAL A 70 5.44 -2.81 4.43
N GLU A 71 4.55 -2.17 5.18
CA GLU A 71 4.84 -1.59 6.50
C GLU A 71 4.14 -2.36 7.63
N THR A 72 3.01 -3.01 7.35
CA THR A 72 2.26 -3.77 8.34
C THR A 72 1.82 -5.15 7.83
N LEU A 73 2.11 -6.19 8.62
CA LEU A 73 1.53 -7.53 8.47
C LEU A 73 0.35 -7.72 9.42
N LEU A 74 -0.78 -8.11 8.86
CA LEU A 74 -1.97 -8.51 9.59
C LEU A 74 -2.08 -10.03 9.51
N VAL A 75 -1.98 -10.73 10.63
CA VAL A 75 -1.95 -12.20 10.66
C VAL A 75 -3.23 -12.70 11.30
N ASN A 76 -3.97 -13.55 10.58
CA ASN A 76 -5.15 -14.18 11.13
C ASN A 76 -4.78 -15.04 12.36
N LYS A 77 -5.52 -14.89 13.46
CA LYS A 77 -5.29 -15.64 14.72
C LYS A 77 -5.23 -17.16 14.52
N ASN A 78 -5.96 -17.72 13.55
CA ASN A 78 -6.07 -19.17 13.36
C ASN A 78 -4.82 -19.79 12.74
N ILE A 79 -3.96 -19.00 12.07
CA ILE A 79 -2.67 -19.47 11.52
C ILE A 79 -1.47 -18.96 12.33
N ALA A 80 -1.68 -17.97 13.21
CA ALA A 80 -0.65 -17.23 13.92
C ALA A 80 0.41 -18.12 14.58
N ASP A 81 0.01 -19.15 15.35
CA ASP A 81 0.94 -20.00 16.09
C ASP A 81 2.00 -20.66 15.19
N SER A 82 1.57 -21.16 14.03
CA SER A 82 2.47 -21.81 13.06
C SER A 82 3.22 -20.80 12.19
N PHE A 83 2.56 -19.70 11.83
CA PHE A 83 3.10 -18.70 10.93
C PHE A 83 4.15 -17.81 11.61
N LEU A 84 3.90 -17.33 12.83
CA LEU A 84 4.79 -16.38 13.52
C LEU A 84 6.14 -16.98 13.86
N SER A 85 6.20 -18.29 14.18
CA SER A 85 7.47 -18.99 14.38
C SER A 85 8.31 -18.99 13.09
N ALA A 86 7.70 -19.31 11.96
CA ALA A 86 8.37 -19.32 10.65
C ALA A 86 8.75 -17.90 10.19
N LEU A 87 7.89 -16.91 10.45
CA LEU A 87 8.14 -15.50 10.19
C LEU A 87 9.37 -15.02 10.97
N SER A 88 9.44 -15.28 12.29
CA SER A 88 10.56 -14.85 13.13
C SER A 88 11.89 -15.39 12.60
N LYS A 89 11.95 -16.67 12.21
CA LYS A 89 13.15 -17.24 11.57
C LYS A 89 13.54 -16.48 10.29
N GLN A 90 12.58 -16.31 9.37
CA GLN A 90 12.85 -15.68 8.08
C GLN A 90 13.25 -14.20 8.21
N MET A 91 12.65 -13.47 9.15
CA MET A 91 12.92 -12.05 9.38
C MET A 91 14.28 -11.83 10.04
N ALA A 92 14.73 -12.74 10.91
CA ALA A 92 16.09 -12.74 11.44
C ALA A 92 17.15 -12.88 10.34
N GLU A 93 16.95 -13.82 9.42
CA GLU A 93 17.84 -14.04 8.26
C GLU A 93 17.86 -12.83 7.32
N SER A 94 16.75 -12.09 7.26
CA SER A 94 16.59 -10.92 6.39
C SER A 94 16.99 -9.59 7.06
N GLY A 95 17.36 -9.61 8.34
CA GLY A 95 17.72 -8.41 9.11
C GLY A 95 16.56 -7.45 9.40
N VAL A 96 15.31 -7.95 9.37
CA VAL A 96 14.11 -7.14 9.62
C VAL A 96 13.80 -7.10 11.13
N THR A 97 13.59 -5.91 11.67
CA THR A 97 13.08 -5.71 13.04
C THR A 97 11.55 -5.80 13.02
N LEU A 98 10.98 -6.60 13.90
CA LEU A 98 9.53 -6.76 14.02
C LEU A 98 8.99 -5.87 15.15
N HIS A 99 7.98 -5.07 14.83
CA HIS A 99 7.23 -4.24 15.75
C HIS A 99 5.90 -4.94 16.01
N ALA A 100 5.76 -5.60 17.16
CA ALA A 100 4.66 -6.53 17.40
C ALA A 100 3.65 -6.00 18.42
N ASP A 101 2.37 -6.21 18.16
CA ASP A 101 1.33 -6.00 19.18
C ASP A 101 1.46 -6.99 20.34
N ALA A 102 0.76 -6.77 21.45
CA ALA A 102 0.95 -7.58 22.65
C ALA A 102 0.77 -9.10 22.41
N ALA A 103 -0.15 -9.48 21.52
CA ALA A 103 -0.41 -10.88 21.19
C ALA A 103 0.70 -11.48 20.34
N ALA A 104 1.13 -10.79 19.27
CA ALA A 104 2.22 -11.23 18.41
C ALA A 104 3.57 -11.21 19.14
N LEU A 105 3.80 -10.21 20.01
CA LEU A 105 5.05 -9.99 20.74
C LEU A 105 5.38 -11.20 21.62
N ALA A 106 4.40 -11.71 22.37
CA ALA A 106 4.58 -12.85 23.25
C ALA A 106 5.06 -14.11 22.49
N GLN A 107 4.60 -14.30 21.25
CA GLN A 107 5.02 -15.44 20.41
C GLN A 107 6.37 -15.18 19.73
N LEU A 108 6.53 -14.00 19.12
CA LEU A 108 7.70 -13.66 18.31
C LEU A 108 9.00 -13.53 19.14
N GLN A 109 8.91 -13.12 20.40
CA GLN A 109 10.04 -13.01 21.32
C GLN A 109 10.75 -14.35 21.60
N THR A 110 10.07 -15.46 21.37
CA THR A 110 10.66 -16.80 21.53
C THR A 110 11.53 -17.21 20.33
N GLY A 111 11.39 -16.51 19.20
CA GLY A 111 12.15 -16.77 17.97
C GLY A 111 13.40 -15.91 17.82
N PRO A 112 14.16 -16.10 16.72
CA PRO A 112 15.47 -15.48 16.54
C PRO A 112 15.43 -14.04 16.02
N ALA A 113 14.29 -13.52 15.54
CA ALA A 113 14.20 -12.14 15.06
C ALA A 113 14.36 -11.13 16.19
N LYS A 114 14.82 -9.92 15.84
CA LYS A 114 14.73 -8.78 16.74
C LYS A 114 13.27 -8.32 16.79
N VAL A 115 12.69 -8.28 17.99
CA VAL A 115 11.28 -7.91 18.20
C VAL A 115 11.18 -6.83 19.27
N VAL A 116 10.38 -5.80 18.99
CA VAL A 116 10.01 -4.74 19.92
C VAL A 116 8.49 -4.60 19.96
N ALA A 117 7.98 -3.97 21.01
CA ALA A 117 6.56 -3.63 21.07
C ALA A 117 6.25 -2.53 20.06
N VAL A 118 5.21 -2.71 19.25
CA VAL A 118 4.69 -1.68 18.37
C VAL A 118 4.03 -0.57 19.17
N LYS A 119 4.20 0.68 18.73
CA LYS A 119 3.46 1.83 19.26
C LYS A 119 2.26 2.13 18.38
N ALA A 120 1.22 2.75 18.94
CA ALA A 120 -0.01 3.00 18.18
C ALA A 120 0.23 3.87 16.94
N GLU A 121 1.09 4.89 17.07
CA GLU A 121 1.48 5.78 15.97
C GLU A 121 2.26 5.07 14.85
N GLU A 122 2.94 3.96 15.15
CA GLU A 122 3.74 3.22 14.16
C GLU A 122 2.86 2.52 13.11
N TYR A 123 1.57 2.31 13.38
CA TYR A 123 0.64 1.79 12.37
C TYR A 123 0.34 2.81 11.26
N ASP A 124 0.48 4.10 11.54
CA ASP A 124 0.25 5.19 10.57
C ASP A 124 1.56 5.70 9.93
N ASP A 125 2.72 5.22 10.41
CA ASP A 125 4.04 5.65 9.97
C ASP A 125 4.57 4.80 8.82
N GLU A 126 5.21 5.46 7.85
CA GLU A 126 5.96 4.82 6.77
C GLU A 126 7.45 4.74 7.19
N PHE A 127 7.93 3.55 7.54
CA PHE A 127 9.28 3.38 8.08
C PHE A 127 10.38 3.68 7.07
N LEU A 128 10.20 3.25 5.81
CA LEU A 128 11.21 3.33 4.75
C LEU A 128 12.54 2.61 5.10
N SER A 129 12.48 1.63 6.00
CA SER A 129 13.61 0.87 6.54
C SER A 129 13.26 -0.62 6.69
N LEU A 130 14.16 -1.40 7.27
CA LEU A 130 13.95 -2.83 7.57
C LEU A 130 13.22 -3.02 8.90
N ASP A 131 12.10 -2.31 9.04
CA ASP A 131 11.19 -2.40 10.18
C ASP A 131 9.81 -2.80 9.65
N LEU A 132 9.09 -3.65 10.39
CA LEU A 132 7.82 -4.24 9.96
C LEU A 132 6.88 -4.41 11.15
N ASN A 133 5.70 -3.79 11.09
CA ASN A 133 4.66 -4.02 12.07
C ASN A 133 4.06 -5.42 11.89
N VAL A 134 3.72 -6.07 12.99
CA VAL A 134 3.01 -7.36 13.02
C VAL A 134 1.88 -7.28 14.03
N LYS A 135 0.66 -7.50 13.55
CA LYS A 135 -0.55 -7.49 14.36
C LYS A 135 -1.34 -8.76 14.11
N ILE A 136 -1.80 -9.41 15.19
CA ILE A 136 -2.77 -10.50 15.07
C ILE A 136 -4.16 -9.89 14.95
N VAL A 137 -4.91 -10.32 13.94
CA VAL A 137 -6.30 -9.92 13.69
C VAL A 137 -7.23 -11.12 13.82
N SER A 138 -8.48 -10.84 14.18
CA SER A 138 -9.46 -11.86 14.49
C SER A 138 -9.99 -12.60 13.26
N ASP A 139 -10.17 -11.88 12.15
CA ASP A 139 -10.66 -12.37 10.87
C ASP A 139 -10.38 -11.35 9.74
N LEU A 140 -10.96 -11.59 8.55
CA LEU A 140 -10.86 -10.72 7.39
C LEU A 140 -11.50 -9.35 7.61
N ASP A 141 -12.58 -9.25 8.37
CA ASP A 141 -13.30 -7.98 8.57
C ASP A 141 -12.45 -7.04 9.42
N ASP A 142 -11.81 -7.57 10.47
CA ASP A 142 -10.83 -6.88 11.31
C ASP A 142 -9.61 -6.42 10.49
N ALA A 143 -9.11 -7.26 9.58
CA ALA A 143 -8.03 -6.89 8.68
C ALA A 143 -8.40 -5.71 7.77
N ILE A 144 -9.58 -5.75 7.14
CA ILE A 144 -10.07 -4.68 6.27
C ILE A 144 -10.31 -3.40 7.07
N ALA A 145 -10.85 -3.51 8.29
CA ALA A 145 -11.05 -2.36 9.17
C ALA A 145 -9.71 -1.68 9.51
N HIS A 146 -8.69 -2.46 9.85
CA HIS A 146 -7.36 -1.93 10.13
C HIS A 146 -6.74 -1.23 8.91
N ILE A 147 -6.81 -1.84 7.72
CA ILE A 147 -6.32 -1.23 6.47
C ILE A 147 -7.05 0.08 6.18
N ARG A 148 -8.35 0.13 6.45
CA ARG A 148 -9.16 1.35 6.24
C ARG A 148 -8.79 2.47 7.20
N GLU A 149 -8.44 2.12 8.43
CA GLU A 149 -8.09 3.09 9.47
C GLU A 149 -6.67 3.65 9.29
N HIS A 150 -5.70 2.78 9.01
CA HIS A 150 -4.27 3.13 9.03
C HIS A 150 -3.62 3.22 7.64
N GLY A 151 -4.21 2.60 6.62
CA GLY A 151 -3.65 2.59 5.27
C GLY A 151 -3.74 3.93 4.56
N THR A 152 -2.72 4.24 3.75
CA THR A 152 -2.71 5.44 2.89
C THR A 152 -3.34 5.22 1.52
N GLN A 153 -4.07 4.11 1.35
CA GLN A 153 -4.75 3.70 0.11
C GLN A 153 -3.78 3.53 -1.07
N HIS A 154 -2.53 3.14 -0.79
CA HIS A 154 -1.50 2.92 -1.80
C HIS A 154 -1.59 1.51 -2.38
N SER A 155 -1.07 0.52 -1.65
CA SER A 155 -1.00 -0.87 -2.09
C SER A 155 -1.27 -1.80 -0.91
N ASP A 156 -2.22 -2.72 -1.07
CA ASP A 156 -2.50 -3.70 -0.01
C ASP A 156 -2.73 -5.09 -0.62
N ALA A 157 -2.37 -6.14 0.11
CA ALA A 157 -2.45 -7.51 -0.38
C ALA A 157 -3.11 -8.47 0.61
N ILE A 158 -3.73 -9.51 0.09
CA ILE A 158 -4.15 -10.70 0.83
C ILE A 158 -3.36 -11.93 0.34
N LEU A 159 -2.90 -12.75 1.29
CA LEU A 159 -2.31 -14.05 1.03
C LEU A 159 -3.29 -15.12 1.53
N THR A 160 -3.91 -15.88 0.62
CA THR A 160 -5.02 -16.80 0.93
C THR A 160 -5.16 -17.89 -0.13
N ARG A 161 -5.68 -19.05 0.27
CA ARG A 161 -6.18 -20.09 -0.64
C ARG A 161 -7.71 -20.12 -0.73
N ASP A 162 -8.40 -19.33 0.09
CA ASP A 162 -9.85 -19.14 0.02
C ASP A 162 -10.21 -18.06 -1.01
N MET A 163 -10.81 -18.50 -2.12
CA MET A 163 -11.26 -17.63 -3.20
C MET A 163 -12.36 -16.64 -2.77
N ARG A 164 -13.17 -16.97 -1.77
CA ARG A 164 -14.20 -16.06 -1.24
C ARG A 164 -13.54 -14.93 -0.48
N ASN A 165 -12.56 -15.22 0.38
CA ASN A 165 -11.80 -14.20 1.10
C ASN A 165 -11.01 -13.31 0.15
N ALA A 166 -10.37 -13.89 -0.87
CA ALA A 166 -9.69 -13.14 -1.92
C ALA A 166 -10.63 -12.14 -2.61
N GLN A 167 -11.82 -12.60 -3.05
CA GLN A 167 -12.78 -11.74 -3.75
C GLN A 167 -13.34 -10.64 -2.84
N ARG A 168 -13.63 -10.97 -1.57
CA ARG A 168 -14.07 -9.99 -0.57
C ARG A 168 -13.03 -8.91 -0.35
N PHE A 169 -11.78 -9.30 -0.11
CA PHE A 169 -10.68 -8.35 0.09
C PHE A 169 -10.52 -7.40 -1.09
N VAL A 170 -10.52 -7.92 -2.32
CA VAL A 170 -10.45 -7.11 -3.56
C VAL A 170 -11.60 -6.11 -3.68
N ASN A 171 -12.80 -6.48 -3.24
CA ASN A 171 -13.98 -5.63 -3.35
C ASN A 171 -14.10 -4.59 -2.21
N GLU A 172 -13.55 -4.89 -1.04
CA GLU A 172 -13.79 -4.12 0.18
C GLU A 172 -12.60 -3.22 0.58
N VAL A 173 -11.39 -3.53 0.11
CA VAL A 173 -10.19 -2.70 0.30
C VAL A 173 -10.11 -1.63 -0.79
N ASP A 174 -10.12 -0.36 -0.39
CA ASP A 174 -10.17 0.79 -1.30
C ASP A 174 -8.79 1.43 -1.48
N SER A 175 -7.85 0.65 -2.03
CA SER A 175 -6.48 1.10 -2.32
C SER A 175 -6.24 1.25 -3.82
N SER A 176 -5.18 1.98 -4.19
CA SER A 176 -4.87 2.21 -5.61
C SER A 176 -4.53 0.93 -6.36
N ALA A 177 -3.91 -0.03 -5.67
CA ALA A 177 -3.68 -1.38 -6.13
C ALA A 177 -3.99 -2.38 -5.01
N VAL A 178 -4.78 -3.40 -5.32
CA VAL A 178 -5.13 -4.49 -4.38
C VAL A 178 -4.66 -5.81 -4.97
N TYR A 179 -3.93 -6.59 -4.18
CA TYR A 179 -3.27 -7.81 -4.63
C TYR A 179 -3.83 -9.06 -3.94
N VAL A 180 -3.85 -10.17 -4.68
CA VAL A 180 -4.10 -11.51 -4.15
C VAL A 180 -2.87 -12.36 -4.43
N ASN A 181 -2.26 -12.91 -3.39
CA ASN A 181 -1.08 -13.78 -3.48
C ASN A 181 0.10 -13.17 -4.27
N ALA A 182 0.28 -11.85 -4.18
CA ALA A 182 1.32 -11.12 -4.87
C ALA A 182 1.89 -9.99 -3.99
N SER A 183 3.13 -9.60 -4.28
CA SER A 183 3.85 -8.57 -3.54
C SER A 183 3.32 -7.17 -3.87
N THR A 184 3.22 -6.30 -2.85
CA THR A 184 2.89 -4.88 -3.02
C THR A 184 3.92 -4.14 -3.88
N ARG A 185 5.15 -4.67 -3.99
CA ARG A 185 6.22 -4.12 -4.83
C ARG A 185 5.88 -4.05 -6.32
N PHE A 186 4.86 -4.76 -6.77
CA PHE A 186 4.37 -4.67 -8.14
C PHE A 186 3.65 -3.37 -8.46
N THR A 187 3.35 -2.49 -7.48
CA THR A 187 2.75 -1.17 -7.75
C THR A 187 3.81 -0.24 -8.34
N ASP A 188 4.02 -0.37 -9.64
CA ASP A 188 5.03 0.33 -10.42
C ASP A 188 4.59 0.35 -11.89
N GLY A 189 4.71 1.49 -12.55
CA GLY A 189 4.25 1.67 -13.93
C GLY A 189 4.94 0.75 -14.94
N GLY A 190 6.22 0.41 -14.73
CA GLY A 190 6.93 -0.56 -15.56
C GLY A 190 6.36 -1.96 -15.39
N GLN A 191 6.10 -2.39 -14.14
CA GLN A 191 5.47 -3.67 -13.84
C GLN A 191 4.02 -3.76 -14.36
N PHE A 192 3.30 -2.64 -14.39
CA PHE A 192 1.93 -2.57 -14.91
C PHE A 192 1.86 -2.41 -16.44
N GLY A 193 3.00 -2.41 -17.14
CA GLY A 193 3.04 -2.30 -18.60
C GLY A 193 2.80 -0.90 -19.15
N LEU A 194 2.86 0.14 -18.31
CA LEU A 194 2.75 1.55 -18.71
C LEU A 194 4.04 2.08 -19.34
N GLY A 195 5.14 1.32 -19.24
CA GLY A 195 6.48 1.67 -19.73
C GLY A 195 7.21 2.66 -18.82
N ALA A 196 6.55 3.76 -18.46
CA ALA A 196 7.04 4.76 -17.53
C ALA A 196 5.92 5.26 -16.61
N GLU A 197 6.30 5.79 -15.45
CA GLU A 197 5.40 6.49 -14.54
C GLU A 197 6.00 7.83 -14.09
N VAL A 198 5.12 8.80 -13.81
CA VAL A 198 5.51 10.09 -13.22
C VAL A 198 5.33 10.09 -11.70
N ALA A 199 4.33 9.37 -11.20
CA ALA A 199 4.01 9.20 -9.78
C ALA A 199 3.07 8.01 -9.59
N VAL A 200 2.86 7.59 -8.34
CA VAL A 200 1.80 6.67 -7.95
C VAL A 200 0.77 7.45 -7.16
N SER A 201 -0.37 7.76 -7.77
CA SER A 201 -1.44 8.55 -7.15
C SER A 201 -2.29 7.68 -6.22
N THR A 202 -2.52 8.15 -5.01
CA THR A 202 -3.49 7.52 -4.08
C THR A 202 -4.86 8.23 -4.12
N GLN A 203 -5.00 9.28 -4.93
CA GLN A 203 -6.24 10.03 -5.06
C GLN A 203 -7.28 9.27 -5.90
N LYS A 204 -8.57 9.50 -5.62
CA LYS A 204 -9.67 8.82 -6.32
C LYS A 204 -10.04 9.42 -7.67
N LEU A 205 -9.77 10.71 -7.86
CA LEU A 205 -10.16 11.44 -9.08
C LEU A 205 -8.97 11.58 -10.02
N HIS A 206 -9.27 11.77 -11.31
CA HIS A 206 -8.32 11.92 -12.43
C HIS A 206 -7.51 10.65 -12.74
N ALA A 207 -6.55 10.30 -11.89
CA ALA A 207 -5.70 9.13 -12.05
C ALA A 207 -5.38 8.51 -10.70
N ARG A 208 -5.44 7.18 -10.61
CA ARG A 208 -5.22 6.39 -9.39
C ARG A 208 -4.28 5.23 -9.70
N GLY A 209 -3.31 5.01 -8.82
CA GLY A 209 -2.20 4.08 -9.03
C GLY A 209 -1.06 4.70 -9.85
N PRO A 210 -0.18 3.86 -10.45
CA PRO A 210 0.89 4.32 -11.32
C PRO A 210 0.38 5.19 -12.48
N MET A 211 0.94 6.40 -12.60
CA MET A 211 0.52 7.41 -13.58
C MET A 211 1.43 7.39 -14.81
N GLY A 212 0.98 6.71 -15.86
CA GLY A 212 1.60 6.71 -17.18
C GLY A 212 1.25 7.95 -18.03
N LEU A 213 1.51 7.89 -19.33
CA LEU A 213 1.30 9.01 -20.26
C LEU A 213 -0.16 9.49 -20.31
N GLU A 214 -1.13 8.57 -20.32
CA GLU A 214 -2.56 8.92 -20.38
C GLU A 214 -3.01 9.77 -19.19
N ALA A 215 -2.43 9.54 -18.00
CA ALA A 215 -2.71 10.31 -16.79
C ALA A 215 -2.23 11.77 -16.87
N LEU A 216 -1.44 12.14 -17.89
CA LEU A 216 -1.01 13.51 -18.15
C LEU A 216 -1.87 14.20 -19.23
N THR A 217 -2.95 13.55 -19.65
CA THR A 217 -3.87 14.07 -20.66
C THR A 217 -5.25 14.33 -20.06
N THR A 218 -6.06 15.09 -20.78
CA THR A 218 -7.50 15.21 -20.53
C THR A 218 -8.24 15.09 -21.86
N TYR A 219 -9.55 14.97 -21.81
CA TYR A 219 -10.39 14.83 -23.00
C TYR A 219 -11.19 16.11 -23.26
N LYS A 220 -11.64 16.26 -24.50
CA LYS A 220 -12.61 17.28 -24.92
C LYS A 220 -13.63 16.66 -25.86
N TRP A 221 -14.83 17.23 -25.89
CA TRP A 221 -15.86 16.84 -26.84
C TRP A 221 -15.69 17.59 -28.15
N ILE A 222 -15.81 16.88 -29.26
CA ILE A 222 -15.79 17.46 -30.61
C ILE A 222 -17.16 17.23 -31.23
N GLY A 223 -17.93 18.31 -31.39
CA GLY A 223 -19.22 18.29 -32.07
C GLY A 223 -19.06 18.69 -33.53
N ILE A 224 -19.48 17.83 -34.44
CA ILE A 224 -19.53 18.13 -35.88
C ILE A 224 -21.01 18.12 -36.26
N GLY A 225 -21.51 19.27 -36.68
CA GLY A 225 -22.90 19.45 -37.08
C GLY A 225 -23.02 20.06 -38.48
N ASP A 226 -24.22 20.02 -39.02
CA ASP A 226 -24.60 20.69 -40.26
C ASP A 226 -25.77 21.63 -39.96
N TYR A 227 -25.43 22.85 -39.53
CA TYR A 227 -26.38 23.87 -39.05
C TYR A 227 -27.44 23.34 -38.07
N THR A 228 -27.04 22.36 -37.25
CA THR A 228 -27.96 21.63 -36.36
C THR A 228 -28.41 22.52 -35.20
N ILE A 229 -29.72 22.65 -35.04
CA ILE A 229 -30.32 23.42 -33.94
C ILE A 229 -30.53 22.54 -32.70
N ARG A 230 -30.55 23.18 -31.52
CA ARG A 230 -31.07 22.58 -30.28
C ARG A 230 -32.57 22.87 -30.19
N ALA A 231 -33.40 21.83 -30.19
CA ALA A 231 -34.84 21.94 -30.01
C ALA A 231 -35.23 22.28 -28.56
#